data_AF-A0A841MHL3-F1
#
_entry.id   AF-A0A841MHL3-F1
#
_cell.length_a   1.000
_cell.length_b   1.000
_cell.length_c   1.000
_cell.angle_alpha   90.00
_cell.angle_beta   90.00
_cell.angle_gamma   90.00
#
_symmetry.space_group_name_H-M   'P 1'
#
loop_
_entity.id
_entity.type
_entity.pdbx_description
1 polymer ?
#
loop_
_entity_poly.entity_id
_entity_poly.type
_entity_poly.pdbx_seq_one_letter_code
_entity_poly.pdbx_strand_id
1 'polypeptide(L)'
;MINGLAGFFGNSYALIADAIKSTTDIFSSLQVLFGLRYAKRQADENHPHGHGNIELLITILVVAFLFTSETVIAYESIQNIQKHQKVPPLDIVRSSSKRSWQLRFHIQ
;
A
#
# COMPACT_ATOMS: atom_id res chain seq x y z
N MET A 1 -3.95 -10.70 -2.24
CA MET A 1 -4.42 -11.70 -1.26
C MET A 1 -3.35 -12.72 -0.85
N ILE A 2 -2.73 -13.46 -1.79
CA ILE A 2 -1.64 -14.42 -1.47
C ILE A 2 -0.49 -13.76 -0.69
N ASN A 3 -0.02 -12.60 -1.14
CA ASN A 3 1.05 -11.86 -0.46
C ASN A 3 0.63 -11.38 0.93
N GLY A 4 -0.67 -11.16 1.18
CA GLY A 4 -1.18 -10.75 2.48
C GLY A 4 -1.14 -11.90 3.49
N LEU A 5 -1.58 -13.09 3.08
CA LEU A 5 -1.46 -14.30 3.89
C LEU A 5 0.01 -14.64 4.12
N ALA A 6 0.83 -14.64 3.06
CA ALA A 6 2.27 -14.89 3.18
C ALA A 6 2.98 -13.85 4.06
N GLY A 7 2.57 -12.59 4.00
CA GLY A 7 3.10 -11.52 4.85
C GLY A 7 2.70 -11.66 6.32
N PHE A 8 1.47 -12.09 6.61
CA PHE A 8 1.00 -12.35 7.97
C PHE A 8 1.70 -13.55 8.59
N PHE A 9 1.74 -14.69 7.89
CA PHE A 9 2.43 -15.90 8.37
C PHE A 9 3.95 -15.75 8.37
N GLY A 10 4.50 -14.98 7.43
CA GLY A 10 5.94 -14.72 7.29
C GLY A 10 6.45 -13.49 8.05
N ASN A 11 5.60 -12.80 8.81
CA ASN A 11 5.90 -11.57 9.56
C ASN A 11 6.63 -10.49 8.71
N SER A 12 6.17 -10.30 7.47
CA SER A 12 6.82 -9.41 6.49
C SER A 12 5.92 -8.22 6.15
N TYR A 13 6.29 -7.05 6.67
CA TYR A 13 5.63 -5.78 6.36
C TYR A 13 5.69 -5.42 4.88
N ALA A 14 6.74 -5.84 4.15
CA ALA A 14 6.86 -5.60 2.72
C ALA A 14 5.79 -6.38 1.92
N LEU A 15 5.54 -7.64 2.28
CA LEU A 15 4.51 -8.46 1.63
C LEU A 15 3.09 -7.99 1.98
N ILE A 16 2.89 -7.49 3.21
CA ILE A 16 1.62 -6.89 3.63
C ILE A 16 1.34 -5.60 2.84
N ALA A 17 2.34 -4.73 2.66
CA ALA A 17 2.21 -3.50 1.87
C ALA A 17 1.84 -3.81 0.40
N ASP A 18 2.49 -4.79 -0.21
CA ASP A 18 2.19 -5.23 -1.58
C ASP A 18 0.77 -5.83 -1.70
N ALA A 19 0.30 -6.51 -0.66
CA ALA A 19 -1.07 -7.03 -0.60
C ALA A 19 -2.12 -5.91 -0.49
N ILE A 20 -1.85 -4.85 0.28
CA ILE A 20 -2.73 -3.68 0.38
C ILE A 20 -2.79 -2.98 -0.97
N LYS A 21 -1.63 -2.75 -1.61
CA LYS A 21 -1.55 -2.08 -2.90
C LYS A 21 -2.41 -2.75 -3.96
N SER A 22 -2.21 -4.05 -4.15
CA SER A 22 -3.00 -4.83 -5.12
C SER A 22 -4.50 -4.88 -4.78
N THR A 23 -4.88 -4.81 -3.49
CA THR A 23 -6.29 -4.74 -3.07
C THR A 23 -6.91 -3.38 -3.42
N THR A 24 -6.16 -2.29 -3.23
CA THR A 24 -6.59 -0.93 -3.64
C THR A 24 -6.82 -0.85 -5.14
N ASP A 25 -5.96 -1.47 -5.96
CA ASP A 25 -6.12 -1.46 -7.43
C ASP A 25 -7.38 -2.22 -7.86
N ILE A 26 -7.72 -3.34 -7.22
CA ILE A 26 -8.98 -4.08 -7.44
C ILE A 26 -10.19 -3.23 -7.00
N PHE A 27 -10.10 -2.59 -5.83
CA PHE A 27 -11.18 -1.75 -5.30
C PHE A 27 -11.45 -0.54 -6.21
N SER A 28 -10.39 0.12 -6.69
CA SER A 28 -10.47 1.20 -7.67
C SER A 28 -11.15 0.74 -8.97
N SER A 29 -10.77 -0.45 -9.46
CA SER A 29 -11.39 -1.04 -10.64
C SER A 29 -12.89 -1.30 -10.45
N LEU A 30 -13.31 -1.69 -9.24
CA LEU A 30 -14.73 -1.85 -8.90
C LEU A 30 -15.45 -0.49 -8.85
N GLN A 31 -14.86 0.54 -8.24
CA GLN A 31 -15.46 1.88 -8.22
C GLN A 31 -15.71 2.43 -9.63
N VAL A 32 -14.73 2.25 -10.53
CA VAL A 32 -14.87 2.60 -11.95
C VAL A 32 -15.98 1.79 -12.61
N LEU A 33 -16.03 0.47 -12.39
CA LEU A 33 -17.08 -0.40 -12.92
C LEU A 33 -18.48 0.04 -12.44
N PHE A 34 -18.62 0.40 -11.16
CA PHE A 34 -19.87 0.92 -10.62
C PHE A 34 -20.22 2.30 -11.18
N GLY A 35 -19.23 3.19 -11.37
CA GLY A 35 -19.40 4.48 -12.02
C GLY A 35 -19.92 4.33 -13.45
N LEU A 36 -19.30 3.47 -14.25
CA LEU A 36 -19.74 3.07 -15.59
C LEU A 36 -21.16 2.52 -15.59
N ARG A 37 -21.50 1.66 -14.62
CA ARG A 37 -22.83 1.05 -14.51
C ARG A 37 -23.90 2.06 -14.13
N TYR A 38 -23.57 3.04 -13.29
CA TYR A 38 -24.44 4.14 -12.91
C TYR A 38 -24.63 5.14 -14.04
N ALA A 39 -23.58 5.38 -14.83
CA ALA A 39 -23.62 6.24 -15.99
C ALA A 39 -24.35 5.66 -17.20
N LYS A 40 -24.31 4.32 -17.35
CA LYS A 40 -25.17 3.59 -18.30
C LYS A 40 -26.66 3.66 -17.94
N ARG A 41 -27.03 4.21 -16.79
CA ARG A 41 -28.43 4.38 -16.39
C ARG A 41 -29.05 5.50 -17.24
N GLN A 42 -30.15 5.14 -17.91
CA GLN A 42 -30.81 5.96 -18.94
C GLN A 42 -31.31 7.30 -18.37
N ALA A 43 -31.38 8.31 -19.23
CA ALA A 43 -31.73 9.69 -18.88
C ALA A 43 -33.07 9.77 -18.10
N ASP A 44 -33.02 10.40 -16.92
CA ASP A 44 -34.16 10.80 -16.09
C ASP A 44 -34.74 12.13 -16.60
N GLU A 45 -36.05 12.32 -16.45
CA GLU A 45 -36.82 13.52 -16.80
C GLU A 45 -36.22 14.83 -16.26
N ASN A 46 -35.41 14.78 -15.20
CA ASN A 46 -34.74 15.96 -14.63
C ASN A 46 -33.52 16.47 -15.43
N HIS A 47 -32.97 15.70 -16.38
CA HIS A 47 -31.78 16.10 -17.16
C HIS A 47 -31.96 15.90 -18.69
N PRO A 48 -32.51 16.91 -19.40
CA PRO A 48 -32.80 16.83 -20.84
C PRO A 48 -31.56 16.75 -21.76
N HIS A 49 -30.34 17.04 -21.26
CA HIS A 49 -29.08 16.89 -22.00
C HIS A 49 -28.34 15.56 -21.74
N GLY A 50 -28.91 14.66 -20.93
CA GLY A 50 -28.37 13.31 -20.67
C GLY A 50 -27.34 13.25 -19.53
N HIS A 51 -27.35 12.11 -18.82
CA HIS A 51 -26.46 11.80 -17.68
C HIS A 51 -25.00 11.47 -18.06
N GLY A 52 -24.62 11.66 -19.34
CA GLY A 52 -23.34 11.20 -19.88
C GLY A 52 -22.10 11.85 -19.26
N ASN A 53 -22.23 13.00 -18.58
CA ASN A 53 -21.11 13.71 -17.96
C ASN A 53 -20.89 13.37 -16.47
N ILE A 54 -21.88 12.75 -15.81
CA ILE A 54 -21.79 12.43 -14.37
C ILE A 54 -20.82 11.26 -14.15
N GLU A 55 -20.70 10.37 -15.13
CA GLU A 55 -19.67 9.31 -15.17
C GLU A 55 -18.27 9.88 -15.01
N LEU A 56 -17.96 10.87 -15.85
CA LEU A 56 -16.66 11.49 -15.92
C LEU A 56 -16.38 12.28 -14.64
N LEU A 57 -17.38 13.00 -14.13
CA LEU A 57 -17.28 13.74 -12.87
C LEU A 57 -16.97 12.84 -11.67
N ILE A 58 -17.69 11.72 -11.52
CA ILE A 58 -17.46 10.76 -10.43
C ILE A 58 -16.10 10.08 -10.62
N THR A 59 -15.74 9.71 -11.85
CA THR A 59 -14.46 9.07 -12.17
C THR A 59 -13.30 10.00 -11.86
N ILE A 60 -13.37 11.28 -12.26
CA ILE A 60 -12.34 12.29 -11.96
C ILE A 60 -12.20 12.48 -10.45
N LEU A 61 -13.31 12.51 -9.71
CA LEU A 61 -13.30 12.68 -8.25
C LEU A 61 -12.62 11.48 -7.55
N VAL A 62 -12.96 10.25 -7.97
CA VAL A 62 -12.35 9.02 -7.43
C VAL A 62 -10.86 8.97 -7.76
N VAL A 63 -10.47 9.24 -9.01
CA VAL A 63 -9.07 9.24 -9.43
C VAL A 63 -8.27 10.30 -8.68
N ALA A 64 -8.82 11.51 -8.51
CA ALA A 64 -8.17 12.57 -7.74
C ALA A 64 -7.92 12.16 -6.28
N PHE A 65 -8.90 11.51 -5.64
CA PHE A 65 -8.76 11.01 -4.27
C PHE A 65 -7.68 9.92 -4.16
N LEU A 66 -7.68 8.95 -5.08
CA LEU A 66 -6.66 7.90 -5.09
C LEU A 66 -5.25 8.47 -5.35
N PHE A 67 -5.13 9.39 -6.30
CA PHE A 67 -3.85 10.00 -6.67
C PHE A 67 -3.24 10.77 -5.50
N THR A 68 -4.06 11.53 -4.76
CA THR A 68 -3.61 12.25 -3.57
C THR A 68 -3.14 11.32 -2.45
N SER A 69 -3.90 10.25 -2.16
CA SER A 69 -3.51 9.26 -1.14
C SER A 69 -2.20 8.55 -1.50
N GLU A 70 -2.03 8.11 -2.74
CA GLU A 70 -0.81 7.44 -3.22
C GLU A 70 0.40 8.37 -3.14
N THR A 71 0.23 9.65 -3.48
CA THR A 71 1.30 10.67 -3.42
C THR A 71 1.80 10.87 -1.98
N VAL A 72 0.89 10.89 -1.00
CA VAL A 72 1.24 11.03 0.42
C VAL A 72 2.08 9.84 0.88
N ILE A 73 1.63 8.62 0.58
CA ILE A 73 2.34 7.38 0.96
C ILE A 73 3.72 7.33 0.27
N ALA A 74 3.81 7.70 -1.01
CA ALA A 74 5.06 7.74 -1.74
C ALA A 74 6.05 8.74 -1.12
N TYR A 75 5.57 9.91 -0.74
CA TYR A 75 6.38 10.94 -0.09
C TYR A 75 6.92 10.48 1.28
N GLU A 76 6.04 9.88 2.11
CA GLU A 76 6.45 9.32 3.40
C GLU A 76 7.46 8.18 3.24
N SER A 77 7.26 7.31 2.25
CA SER A 77 8.16 6.21 1.95
C SER A 77 9.57 6.69 1.61
N ILE A 78 9.69 7.72 0.76
CA ILE A 78 10.99 8.33 0.40
C ILE A 78 11.66 8.95 1.62
N GLN A 79 10.91 9.70 2.43
CA GLN A 79 11.45 10.28 3.67
C GLN A 79 11.93 9.22 4.66
N ASN A 80 11.18 8.13 4.80
CA ASN A 80 11.49 7.06 5.74
C ASN A 80 12.75 6.28 5.32
N ILE A 81 13.02 6.15 4.01
CA ILE A 81 14.26 5.56 3.50
C ILE A 81 15.45 6.51 3.72
N GLN A 82 15.26 7.82 3.50
CA GLN A 82 16.33 8.80 3.72
C GLN A 82 16.73 8.92 5.20
N LYS A 83 15.76 8.86 6.11
CA LYS A 83 16.03 8.72 7.56
C LYS A 83 16.58 7.33 7.82
N HIS A 84 17.90 7.18 7.73
CA HIS A 84 18.61 5.94 8.05
C HIS A 84 18.11 5.43 9.40
N GLN A 85 17.38 4.32 9.37
CA GLN A 85 17.07 3.55 10.57
C GLN A 85 18.39 3.37 11.31
N LYS A 86 18.46 3.81 12.57
CA LYS A 86 19.59 3.51 13.45
C LYS A 86 19.60 2.00 13.64
N VAL A 87 20.23 1.30 12.71
CA VAL A 87 20.63 -0.08 12.92
C VAL A 87 21.45 -0.09 14.21
N PRO A 88 21.21 -1.06 15.11
CA PRO A 88 22.00 -1.18 16.33
C PRO A 88 23.47 -1.08 15.94
N PRO A 89 24.26 -0.20 16.59
CA PRO A 89 25.61 0.06 16.13
C PRO A 89 26.39 -1.27 16.06
N LEU A 90 27.18 -1.42 15.01
CA LEU A 90 27.81 -2.71 14.68
C LEU A 90 28.73 -3.22 15.81
N ASP A 91 29.10 -2.36 16.75
CA ASP A 91 29.82 -2.66 17.97
C ASP A 91 29.03 -3.56 18.93
N ILE A 92 27.73 -3.33 19.15
CA ILE A 92 26.91 -4.15 20.05
C ILE A 92 26.61 -5.53 19.47
N VAL A 93 26.35 -5.63 18.16
CA VAL A 93 26.14 -6.91 17.46
C VAL A 93 27.44 -7.71 17.36
N ARG A 94 28.57 -7.05 17.09
CA ARG A 94 29.89 -7.69 17.02
C ARG A 94 30.40 -8.12 18.40
N SER A 95 30.11 -7.36 19.47
CA SER A 95 30.53 -7.76 20.83
C SER A 95 29.70 -8.91 21.40
N SER A 96 28.39 -8.99 21.07
CA SER A 96 27.55 -10.11 21.53
C SER A 96 27.91 -11.42 20.83
N SER A 97 28.19 -11.36 19.52
CA SER A 97 28.66 -12.51 18.72
C SER A 97 30.02 -13.01 19.21
N LYS A 98 31.01 -12.14 19.39
CA LYS A 98 32.33 -12.55 19.95
C LYS A 98 32.23 -13.19 21.32
N ARG A 99 31.37 -12.67 22.22
CA ARG A 99 31.16 -13.25 23.56
C ARG A 99 30.55 -14.65 23.51
N SER A 100 29.60 -14.88 22.58
CA SER A 100 28.97 -16.17 22.37
C SER A 100 29.96 -17.25 21.91
N TRP A 101 30.86 -16.91 20.98
CA TRP A 101 31.91 -17.83 20.55
C TRP A 101 32.92 -18.13 21.68
N GLN A 102 33.32 -17.13 22.47
CA GLN A 102 34.25 -17.31 23.59
C GLN A 102 33.69 -18.22 24.70
N LEU A 103 32.42 -18.05 25.07
CA LEU A 103 31.75 -18.92 26.05
C LEU A 103 31.62 -20.38 25.56
N ARG A 104 31.53 -20.59 24.24
CA ARG A 104 31.44 -21.93 23.65
C ARG A 104 32.76 -22.69 23.62
N PHE A 105 33.90 -21.99 23.66
CA PHE A 105 35.24 -22.59 23.71
C PHE A 105 35.78 -22.82 25.13
N HIS A 106 35.12 -22.30 26.18
CA HIS A 106 35.51 -22.49 27.59
C HIS A 106 34.75 -23.63 28.29
N ILE A 107 33.78 -24.26 27.61
CA ILE A 107 32.97 -25.38 28.15
C ILE A 107 33.40 -26.73 27.52
N GLN A 108 34.58 -26.79 26.89
CA GLN A 108 35.28 -28.03 26.51
C GLN A 108 36.66 -28.07 27.15
#